data_AF-A0A9E4CFM4-F1
#
_entry.id   AF-A0A9E4CFM4-F1
#
_cell.length_a   1.000
_cell.length_b   1.000
_cell.length_c   1.000
_cell.angle_alpha   90.00
_cell.angle_beta   90.00
_cell.angle_gamma   90.00
#
_symmetry.space_group_name_H-M   'P 1'
#
loop_
_entity.id
_entity.type
_entity.pdbx_description
1 polymer ?
#
loop_
_entity_poly.entity_id
_entity_poly.type
_entity_poly.pdbx_seq_one_letter_code
_entity_poly.pdbx_strand_id
1 'polypeptide(L)'
;MNSNQWPDPLQRPPASHVATLLSTFWQQLDQLPDLLNRREYLLADQVTVKLRGIVLEMMLALNGIQWPKDTQHLNTYLSAQQRAAIEKTLVLPETSGEAWIGRAVGLLVIYRWYAPQLVEAYQVPYPQELEIRVWEKLQRELPDWPVSVTTD
;
A
#
# COMPACT_ATOMS: atom_id res chain seq x y z
N MET A 1 -26.02 -17.73 -13.17
CA MET A 1 -25.90 -16.56 -12.28
C MET A 1 -25.73 -17.08 -10.87
N ASN A 2 -24.49 -17.29 -10.41
CA ASN A 2 -24.28 -17.65 -9.01
C ASN A 2 -24.25 -16.35 -8.21
N SER A 3 -25.27 -16.17 -7.39
CA SER A 3 -25.32 -15.15 -6.33
C SER A 3 -24.17 -15.44 -5.39
N ASN A 4 -23.01 -14.81 -5.61
CA ASN A 4 -21.88 -14.94 -4.71
C ASN A 4 -22.28 -14.24 -3.42
N GLN A 5 -22.79 -15.00 -2.47
CA GLN A 5 -23.20 -14.51 -1.17
C GLN A 5 -21.91 -14.15 -0.43
N TRP A 6 -21.66 -12.86 -0.23
CA TRP A 6 -20.48 -12.40 0.49
C TRP A 6 -20.45 -13.03 1.89
N PRO A 7 -19.28 -13.46 2.40
CA PRO A 7 -19.18 -14.05 3.73
C PRO A 7 -19.61 -13.08 4.84
N ASP A 8 -19.39 -11.79 4.61
CA ASP A 8 -19.66 -10.69 5.54
C ASP A 8 -20.61 -9.65 4.93
N PRO A 9 -21.43 -8.95 5.75
CA PRO A 9 -22.19 -7.80 5.29
C PRO A 9 -21.24 -6.67 4.87
N LEU A 10 -21.19 -6.39 3.56
CA LEU A 10 -20.30 -5.38 3.01
C LEU A 10 -20.81 -3.98 3.30
N GLN A 11 -19.93 -3.13 3.82
CA GLN A 11 -20.15 -1.70 4.00
C GLN A 11 -19.11 -0.94 3.22
N ARG A 12 -19.47 0.24 2.72
CA ARG A 12 -18.52 1.15 2.10
C ARG A 12 -17.77 1.92 3.20
N PRO A 13 -16.43 2.05 3.14
CA PRO A 13 -15.69 2.82 4.13
C PRO A 13 -16.06 4.31 4.03
N PRO A 14 -15.97 5.08 5.14
CA PRO A 14 -16.16 6.52 5.09
C PRO A 14 -15.02 7.20 4.33
N ALA A 15 -15.32 8.30 3.64
CA ALA A 15 -14.33 9.06 2.86
C ALA A 15 -13.14 9.54 3.71
N SER A 16 -13.38 9.94 4.97
CA SER A 16 -12.33 10.32 5.92
C SER A 16 -11.31 9.19 6.19
N HIS A 17 -11.77 7.94 6.17
CA HIS A 17 -10.88 6.78 6.31
C HIS A 17 -10.00 6.61 5.07
N VAL A 18 -10.58 6.74 3.87
CA VAL A 18 -9.81 6.69 2.62
C VAL A 18 -8.74 7.79 2.56
N ALA A 19 -9.08 9.02 2.96
CA ALA A 19 -8.11 10.11 3.06
C ALA A 19 -6.97 9.80 4.04
N THR A 20 -7.30 9.11 5.15
CA THR A 20 -6.32 8.65 6.14
C THR A 20 -5.39 7.59 5.55
N LEU A 21 -5.91 6.61 4.80
CA LEU A 21 -5.10 5.59 4.14
C LEU A 21 -4.08 6.21 3.18
N LEU A 22 -4.52 7.15 2.34
CA LEU A 22 -3.66 7.85 1.38
C LEU A 22 -2.49 8.54 2.08
N SER A 23 -2.76 9.26 3.17
CA SER A 23 -1.72 9.98 3.92
C SER A 23 -0.83 9.03 4.72
N THR A 24 -1.41 8.00 5.33
CA THR A 24 -0.68 7.06 6.20
C THR A 24 0.31 6.23 5.40
N PHE A 25 0.01 5.90 4.14
CA PHE A 25 0.95 5.22 3.26
C PHE A 25 2.29 5.97 3.19
N TRP A 26 2.26 7.26 2.86
CA TRP A 26 3.46 8.08 2.77
C TRP A 26 4.15 8.28 4.12
N GLN A 27 3.39 8.43 5.20
CA GLN A 27 3.96 8.52 6.57
C GLN A 27 4.69 7.25 6.99
N GLN A 28 4.21 6.07 6.59
CA GLN A 28 4.93 4.82 6.81
C GLN A 28 6.17 4.73 5.93
N LEU A 29 6.07 5.11 4.66
CA LEU A 29 7.19 5.07 3.73
C LEU A 29 8.33 6.02 4.12
N ASP A 30 8.02 7.19 4.71
CA ASP A 30 8.98 8.17 5.23
C ASP A 30 9.95 7.58 6.28
N GLN A 31 9.56 6.51 6.98
CA GLN A 31 10.41 5.85 7.98
C GLN A 31 11.52 5.01 7.35
N LEU A 32 11.34 4.54 6.11
CA LEU A 32 12.20 3.53 5.50
C LEU A 32 13.67 3.98 5.36
N PRO A 33 14.00 5.22 4.94
CA PRO A 33 15.40 5.67 4.84
C PRO A 33 16.21 5.50 6.13
N ASP A 34 15.69 5.98 7.27
CA ASP A 34 16.39 5.89 8.56
C ASP A 34 16.61 4.43 8.97
N LEU A 35 15.57 3.60 8.82
CA LEU A 35 15.64 2.19 9.17
C LEU A 35 16.68 1.42 8.34
N LEU A 36 16.74 1.67 7.02
CA LEU A 36 17.70 1.01 6.14
C LEU A 36 19.13 1.51 6.40
N ASN A 37 19.33 2.81 6.62
CA ASN A 37 20.64 3.37 6.96
C ASN A 37 21.18 2.82 8.26
N ARG A 38 20.30 2.55 9.23
CA ARG A 38 20.63 1.91 10.51
C ARG A 38 20.64 0.38 10.48
N ARG A 39 20.33 -0.24 9.33
CA ARG A 39 20.21 -1.70 9.16
C ARG A 39 19.18 -2.35 10.09
N GLU A 40 18.14 -1.61 10.47
CA GLU A 40 17.06 -2.06 11.35
C GLU A 40 16.04 -2.90 10.56
N TYR A 41 16.47 -4.02 9.99
CA TYR A 41 15.68 -4.79 9.01
C TYR A 41 14.38 -5.37 9.58
N LEU A 42 14.32 -5.67 10.88
CA LEU A 42 13.09 -6.12 11.53
C LEU A 42 12.04 -4.99 11.60
N LEU A 43 12.48 -3.75 11.80
CA LEU A 43 11.59 -2.59 11.77
C LEU A 43 11.21 -2.24 10.33
N ALA A 44 12.13 -2.39 9.38
CA ALA A 44 11.83 -2.24 7.96
C ALA A 44 10.76 -3.26 7.51
N ASP A 45 10.85 -4.52 7.97
CA ASP A 45 9.82 -5.53 7.74
C ASP A 45 8.45 -5.07 8.25
N GLN A 46 8.38 -4.63 9.50
CA GLN A 46 7.13 -4.13 10.09
C GLN A 46 6.54 -2.96 9.30
N VAL A 47 7.38 -2.02 8.83
CA VAL A 47 6.94 -0.92 7.96
C VAL A 47 6.37 -1.46 6.64
N THR A 48 7.06 -2.40 5.97
CA THR A 48 6.56 -2.97 4.71
C THR A 48 5.27 -3.78 4.88
N VAL A 49 5.10 -4.47 6.01
CA VAL A 49 3.84 -5.15 6.37
C VAL A 49 2.70 -4.14 6.54
N LYS A 50 2.94 -3.02 7.22
CA LYS A 50 1.95 -1.94 7.37
C LYS A 50 1.58 -1.32 6.02
N LEU A 51 2.57 -1.01 5.18
CA LEU A 51 2.35 -0.50 3.82
C LEU A 51 1.48 -1.47 3.00
N ARG A 52 1.76 -2.77 3.06
CA ARG A 52 0.95 -3.81 2.40
C ARG A 52 -0.49 -3.83 2.92
N GLY A 53 -0.69 -3.72 4.24
CA GLY A 53 -2.00 -3.62 4.85
C GLY A 53 -2.81 -2.41 4.34
N ILE A 54 -2.18 -1.23 4.27
CA ILE A 54 -2.80 -0.02 3.73
C ILE A 54 -3.20 -0.21 2.27
N VAL A 55 -2.31 -0.75 1.44
CA VAL A 55 -2.59 -1.01 0.02
C VAL A 55 -3.72 -2.02 -0.16
N LEU A 56 -3.76 -3.09 0.64
CA LEU A 56 -4.87 -4.05 0.64
C LEU A 56 -6.20 -3.37 0.98
N GLU A 57 -6.21 -2.51 2.01
CA GLU A 57 -7.42 -1.80 2.40
C GLU A 57 -7.86 -0.78 1.34
N MET A 58 -6.92 -0.16 0.62
CA MET A 58 -7.20 0.66 -0.56
C MET A 58 -7.86 -0.16 -1.69
N MET A 59 -7.38 -1.37 -1.96
CA MET A 59 -8.01 -2.27 -2.95
C MET A 59 -9.45 -2.60 -2.57
N LEU A 60 -9.69 -2.93 -1.30
CA LEU A 60 -11.04 -3.20 -0.79
C LEU A 60 -11.93 -1.95 -0.89
N ALA A 61 -11.41 -0.78 -0.49
CA ALA A 61 -12.15 0.48 -0.54
C ALA A 61 -12.59 0.83 -1.97
N LEU A 62 -11.75 0.56 -2.98
CA LEU A 62 -12.11 0.77 -4.38
C LEU A 62 -13.22 -0.19 -4.84
N ASN A 63 -13.23 -1.42 -4.31
CA ASN A 63 -14.31 -2.39 -4.49
C ASN A 63 -15.58 -2.03 -3.68
N GLY A 64 -15.59 -0.89 -2.96
CA GLY A 64 -16.69 -0.46 -2.11
C GLY A 64 -16.79 -1.20 -0.78
N ILE A 65 -15.70 -1.83 -0.35
CA ILE A 65 -15.65 -2.72 0.82
C ILE A 65 -14.77 -2.09 1.90
N GLN A 66 -15.34 -1.91 3.09
CA GLN A 66 -14.62 -1.65 4.31
C GLN A 66 -14.04 -2.95 4.83
N TRP A 67 -12.82 -2.93 5.36
CA TRP A 67 -12.18 -4.11 5.92
C TRP A 67 -13.11 -4.82 6.94
N PRO A 68 -13.53 -6.07 6.69
CA PRO A 68 -14.38 -6.78 7.64
C PRO A 68 -13.63 -7.08 8.95
N LYS A 69 -14.24 -6.78 10.10
CA LYS A 69 -13.58 -6.86 11.41
C LYS A 69 -13.02 -8.25 11.73
N ASP A 70 -13.72 -9.30 11.31
CA ASP A 70 -13.36 -10.70 11.57
C ASP A 70 -13.02 -11.45 10.27
N THR A 71 -12.36 -10.78 9.32
CA THR A 71 -12.04 -11.34 8.00
C THR A 71 -11.26 -12.66 8.11
N GLN A 72 -11.91 -13.77 7.79
CA GLN A 72 -11.26 -15.09 7.64
C GLN A 72 -10.91 -15.43 6.19
N HIS A 73 -11.53 -14.73 5.22
CA HIS A 73 -11.46 -15.05 3.79
C HIS A 73 -11.15 -13.84 2.91
N LEU A 74 -10.03 -13.15 3.16
CA LEU A 74 -9.61 -11.95 2.41
C LEU A 74 -9.61 -12.14 0.89
N ASN A 75 -9.16 -13.31 0.43
CA ASN A 75 -9.04 -13.62 -1.00
C ASN A 75 -10.37 -13.60 -1.76
N THR A 76 -11.51 -13.75 -1.06
CA THR A 76 -12.84 -13.68 -1.67
C THR A 76 -13.19 -12.27 -2.15
N TYR A 77 -12.59 -11.24 -1.53
CA TYR A 77 -12.85 -9.83 -1.81
C TYR A 77 -11.91 -9.22 -2.85
N LEU A 78 -10.96 -10.01 -3.37
CA LEU A 78 -9.93 -9.56 -4.30
C LEU A 78 -10.03 -10.31 -5.63
N SER A 79 -9.93 -9.58 -6.74
CA SER A 79 -9.79 -10.20 -8.06
C SER A 79 -8.49 -11.00 -8.17
N ALA A 80 -8.39 -11.90 -9.16
CA ALA A 80 -7.14 -12.65 -9.40
C ALA A 80 -5.96 -11.71 -9.68
N GLN A 81 -6.19 -10.61 -10.39
CA GLN A 81 -5.17 -9.60 -10.67
C GLN A 81 -4.75 -8.84 -9.41
N GLN A 82 -5.70 -8.46 -8.56
CA GLN A 82 -5.44 -7.82 -7.26
C GLN A 82 -4.58 -8.70 -6.36
N ARG A 83 -4.93 -9.98 -6.25
CA ARG A 83 -4.15 -10.98 -5.49
C ARG A 83 -2.75 -11.13 -6.05
N ALA A 84 -2.62 -11.36 -7.35
CA ALA A 84 -1.30 -11.51 -7.98
C ALA A 84 -0.40 -10.27 -7.80
N ALA A 85 -0.98 -9.06 -7.81
CA ALA A 85 -0.23 -7.83 -7.59
C ALA A 85 0.31 -7.73 -6.15
N ILE A 86 -0.54 -7.96 -5.15
CA ILE A 86 -0.12 -7.84 -3.74
C ILE A 86 0.79 -8.99 -3.30
N GLU A 87 0.58 -10.21 -3.81
CA GLU A 87 1.39 -11.39 -3.49
C GLU A 87 2.86 -11.24 -3.95
N LYS A 88 3.11 -10.50 -5.05
CA LYS A 88 4.47 -10.14 -5.48
C LYS A 88 5.23 -9.27 -4.48
N THR A 89 4.54 -8.65 -3.53
CA THR A 89 5.15 -7.84 -2.48
C THR A 89 5.50 -8.64 -1.22
N LEU A 90 5.15 -9.94 -1.18
CA LEU A 90 5.43 -10.82 -0.04
C LEU A 90 6.93 -11.10 0.10
N VAL A 91 7.31 -11.48 1.32
CA VAL A 91 8.71 -11.69 1.71
C VAL A 91 9.21 -13.01 1.12
N LEU A 92 10.30 -12.93 0.36
CA LEU A 92 11.20 -14.05 0.07
C LEU A 92 12.35 -14.05 1.09
N PRO A 93 12.98 -15.20 1.38
CA PRO A 93 14.00 -15.34 2.43
C PRO A 93 15.33 -14.69 2.03
N GLU A 94 15.33 -13.36 1.90
CA GLU A 94 16.51 -12.53 1.69
C GLU A 94 16.34 -11.21 2.45
N THR A 95 17.35 -10.88 3.25
CA THR A 95 17.42 -9.64 4.04
C THR A 95 18.58 -8.79 3.53
N SER A 96 18.30 -7.94 2.55
CA SER A 96 19.23 -6.95 1.99
C SER A 96 18.53 -5.61 1.82
N GLY A 97 19.29 -4.51 1.81
CA GLY A 97 18.73 -3.17 1.57
C GLY A 97 17.97 -3.08 0.25
N GLU A 98 18.54 -3.66 -0.81
CA GLU A 98 17.93 -3.77 -2.14
C GLU A 98 16.59 -4.51 -2.10
N ALA A 99 16.51 -5.65 -1.40
CA ALA A 99 15.27 -6.41 -1.28
C ALA A 99 14.17 -5.58 -0.58
N TRP A 100 14.51 -4.78 0.43
CA TRP A 100 13.55 -3.89 1.11
C TRP A 100 13.11 -2.73 0.22
N ILE A 101 14.03 -2.12 -0.53
CA ILE A 101 13.71 -1.08 -1.51
C ILE A 101 12.78 -1.65 -2.59
N GLY A 102 13.11 -2.80 -3.18
CA GLY A 102 12.27 -3.44 -4.19
C GLY A 102 10.85 -3.72 -3.71
N ARG A 103 10.68 -4.14 -2.45
CA ARG A 103 9.36 -4.34 -1.83
C ARG A 103 8.59 -3.03 -1.67
N ALA A 104 9.23 -2.00 -1.13
CA ALA A 104 8.61 -0.69 -0.95
C ALA A 104 8.23 -0.05 -2.29
N VAL A 105 9.07 -0.20 -3.32
CA VAL A 105 8.79 0.23 -4.68
C VAL A 105 7.61 -0.53 -5.27
N GLY A 106 7.55 -1.86 -5.14
CA GLY A 106 6.40 -2.64 -5.60
C GLY A 106 5.09 -2.20 -4.94
N LEU A 107 5.10 -1.92 -3.64
CA LEU A 107 3.95 -1.37 -2.92
C LEU A 107 3.59 0.05 -3.39
N LEU A 108 4.59 0.89 -3.70
CA LEU A 108 4.38 2.23 -4.22
C LEU A 108 3.77 2.22 -5.63
N VAL A 109 4.21 1.31 -6.51
CA VAL A 109 3.59 1.13 -7.85
C VAL A 109 2.10 0.85 -7.69
N ILE A 110 1.75 -0.09 -6.81
CA ILE A 110 0.35 -0.43 -6.55
C ILE A 110 -0.38 0.78 -5.94
N TYR A 111 0.19 1.46 -4.95
CA TYR A 111 -0.39 2.67 -4.38
C TYR A 111 -0.70 3.71 -5.46
N ARG A 112 0.25 4.02 -6.35
CA ARG A 112 0.09 5.01 -7.44
C ARG A 112 -0.98 4.61 -8.45
N TRP A 113 -1.23 3.33 -8.63
CA TRP A 113 -2.35 2.85 -9.44
C TRP A 113 -3.71 3.12 -8.77
N TYR A 114 -3.84 2.81 -7.49
CA TYR A 114 -5.13 2.89 -6.77
C TYR A 114 -5.48 4.30 -6.27
N ALA A 115 -4.50 5.11 -5.90
CA ALA A 115 -4.75 6.39 -5.23
C ALA A 115 -5.59 7.39 -6.08
N PRO A 116 -5.33 7.61 -7.38
CA PRO A 116 -6.14 8.51 -8.20
C PRO A 116 -7.60 8.06 -8.30
N GLN A 117 -7.83 6.75 -8.44
CA GLN A 117 -9.17 6.17 -8.53
C GLN A 117 -9.95 6.34 -7.22
N LEU A 118 -9.28 6.24 -6.06
CA LEU A 118 -9.89 6.46 -4.75
C LEU A 118 -10.19 7.93 -4.49
N VAL A 119 -9.28 8.84 -4.88
CA VAL A 119 -9.51 10.29 -4.83
C VAL A 119 -10.77 10.67 -5.58
N GLU A 120 -10.94 10.14 -6.80
CA GLU A 120 -12.13 10.36 -7.60
C GLU A 120 -13.37 9.71 -6.96
N ALA A 121 -13.30 8.42 -6.60
CA ALA A 121 -14.46 7.68 -6.10
C ALA A 121 -15.01 8.19 -4.76
N TYR A 122 -14.14 8.76 -3.90
CA TYR A 122 -14.49 9.24 -2.56
C TYR A 122 -14.47 10.77 -2.43
N GLN A 123 -14.08 11.50 -3.49
CA GLN A 123 -14.01 12.97 -3.51
C GLN A 123 -13.15 13.52 -2.35
N VAL A 124 -11.99 12.91 -2.14
CA VAL A 124 -11.03 13.27 -1.07
C VAL A 124 -9.78 13.92 -1.66
N PRO A 125 -9.13 14.85 -0.93
CA PRO A 125 -7.89 15.46 -1.42
C PRO A 125 -6.75 14.44 -1.47
N TYR A 126 -5.93 14.54 -2.52
CA TYR A 126 -4.68 13.78 -2.63
C TYR A 126 -3.58 14.42 -1.76
N PRO A 127 -2.78 13.65 -0.98
CA PRO A 127 -1.76 14.19 -0.09
C PRO A 127 -0.46 14.59 -0.83
N GLN A 128 -0.56 15.51 -1.79
CA GLN A 128 0.52 15.88 -2.71
C GLN A 128 1.79 16.38 -2.01
N GLU A 129 1.65 17.29 -1.04
CA GLU A 129 2.80 17.88 -0.32
C GLU A 129 3.58 16.82 0.45
N LEU A 130 2.87 15.84 1.02
CA LEU A 130 3.46 14.73 1.75
C LEU A 130 4.21 13.79 0.80
N GLU A 131 3.62 13.45 -0.35
CA GLU A 131 4.31 12.65 -1.37
C GLU A 131 5.62 13.32 -1.79
N ILE A 132 5.60 14.61 -2.15
CA ILE A 132 6.79 15.33 -2.62
C ILE A 132 7.90 15.25 -1.57
N ARG A 133 7.59 15.59 -0.32
CA ARG A 133 8.56 15.57 0.78
C ARG A 133 9.18 14.20 1.00
N VAL A 134 8.35 13.15 1.02
CA VAL A 134 8.81 11.78 1.24
C VAL A 134 9.63 11.28 0.05
N TRP A 135 9.21 11.61 -1.17
CA TRP A 135 9.94 11.28 -2.40
C TRP A 135 11.33 11.89 -2.44
N GLU A 136 11.45 13.19 -2.15
CA GLU A 136 12.74 13.89 -2.06
C GLU A 136 13.66 13.24 -1.02
N LYS A 137 13.11 12.86 0.14
CA LYS A 137 13.88 12.18 1.18
C LYS A 137 14.39 10.82 0.71
N LEU A 138 13.52 10.00 0.10
CA LEU A 138 13.89 8.69 -0.43
C LEU A 138 15.02 8.81 -1.46
N GLN A 139 14.90 9.72 -2.43
CA GLN A 139 15.95 9.95 -3.43
C GLN A 139 17.27 10.45 -2.83
N ARG A 140 17.20 11.26 -1.77
CA ARG A 140 18.40 11.80 -1.11
C ARG A 140 19.12 10.76 -0.25
N GLU A 141 18.37 9.92 0.47
CA GLU A 141 18.89 9.09 1.56
C GLU A 141 19.06 7.61 1.18
N LEU A 142 18.45 7.17 0.08
CA LEU A 142 18.56 5.79 -0.43
C LEU A 142 19.12 5.81 -1.86
N PRO A 143 20.43 5.55 -2.05
CA PRO A 143 21.07 5.61 -3.36
C PRO A 143 20.46 4.66 -4.40
N ASP A 144 19.98 3.50 -3.95
CA ASP A 144 19.35 2.49 -4.81
C ASP A 144 17.84 2.72 -5.00
N TRP A 145 17.29 3.82 -4.45
CA TRP A 145 15.89 4.17 -4.70
C TRP A 145 15.72 4.60 -6.16
N PRO A 146 14.69 4.09 -6.88
CA PRO A 146 14.51 4.41 -8.28
C PRO A 146 14.23 5.90 -8.51
N VAL A 147 14.82 6.43 -9.58
CA VAL A 147 14.67 7.84 -9.99
C VAL A 147 13.22 8.15 -10.38
N SER A 148 12.48 7.17 -10.90
CA SER A 148 11.06 7.25 -11.20
C SER A 148 10.37 5.91 -10.94
N VAL A 149 9.09 5.97 -10.60
CA VAL A 149 8.22 4.80 -10.42
C VAL A 149 6.94 5.07 -11.19
N THR A 150 6.78 4.38 -12.32
CA THR A 150 5.62 4.49 -13.21
C THR A 150 4.68 3.29 -13.01
N THR A 151 3.45 3.43 -13.50
CA THR A 151 2.41 2.39 -13.41
C THR A 151 2.10 1.72 -14.74
N ASP A 152 2.92 1.99 -15.76
CA ASP A 152 2.76 1.50 -17.14
C ASP A 152 3.25 0.05 -17.33
#